data_AF-A0A7X3UEH9-F1
#
_entry.id   AF-A0A7X3UEH9-F1
#
_cell.length_a   1.000
_cell.length_b   1.000
_cell.length_c   1.000
_cell.angle_alpha   90.00
_cell.angle_beta   90.00
_cell.angle_gamma   90.00
#
_symmetry.space_group_name_H-M   'P 1'
#
loop_
_entity.id
_entity.type
_entity.pdbx_description
1 polymer ?
#
loop_
_entity_poly.entity_id
_entity_poly.type
_entity_poly.pdbx_seq_one_letter_code
_entity_poly.pdbx_strand_id
1 'polypeptide(L)'
;MADGTTPTEEPVENPAPEFPAGLTWFNVSEPLSFAKLRGKIVLLDFWTQGCINCQHIIPDLERLEEEFADSLVVIGVHTGKYSEEQKDSAVAEAIARYQRKHPVVNDPDYVVWRQWGVQAWPTVVLIDPRG
;
A
#
# COMPACT_ATOMS: atom_id res chain seq x y z
N MET A 1 1.08 -44.92 8.52
CA MET A 1 0.18 -43.98 9.21
C MET A 1 0.94 -42.68 9.31
N ALA A 2 0.74 -41.77 8.35
CA ALA A 2 1.38 -40.47 8.34
C ALA A 2 0.59 -39.58 9.30
N ASP A 3 1.28 -39.06 10.31
CA ASP A 3 0.68 -38.16 11.30
C ASP A 3 0.37 -36.83 10.62
N GLY A 4 -0.93 -36.60 10.40
CA GLY A 4 -1.47 -35.42 9.75
C GLY A 4 -1.49 -34.23 10.71
N THR A 5 -0.31 -33.75 11.09
CA THR A 5 -0.21 -32.45 11.76
C THR A 5 -0.18 -31.38 10.69
N THR A 6 -1.34 -30.78 10.42
CA THR A 6 -1.43 -29.48 9.74
C THR A 6 -0.54 -28.50 10.52
N PRO A 7 0.41 -27.78 9.88
CA PRO A 7 1.18 -26.77 10.58
C PRO A 7 0.19 -25.74 11.14
N THR A 8 0.11 -25.64 12.46
CA THR A 8 -0.66 -24.58 13.11
C THR A 8 0.18 -23.32 12.91
N GLU A 9 -0.30 -22.38 12.09
CA GLU A 9 0.39 -21.09 11.90
C GLU A 9 0.59 -20.43 13.27
N GLU A 10 1.85 -20.21 13.64
CA GLU A 10 2.23 -19.45 14.83
C GLU A 10 1.65 -18.02 14.72
N PRO A 11 1.12 -17.45 15.83
CA PRO A 11 0.58 -16.09 15.82
C PRO A 11 1.61 -15.06 15.35
N VAL A 12 1.19 -14.10 14.50
CA VAL A 12 2.07 -12.99 14.10
C VAL A 12 2.27 -12.06 15.29
N GLU A 13 3.53 -11.91 15.71
CA GLU A 13 3.91 -11.12 16.90
C GLU A 13 3.65 -9.61 16.74
N ASN A 14 3.56 -9.13 15.49
CA ASN A 14 3.20 -7.75 15.17
C ASN A 14 2.45 -7.70 13.82
N PRO A 15 1.12 -7.91 13.80
CA PRO A 15 0.36 -7.98 12.56
C PRO A 15 0.27 -6.61 11.88
N ALA A 16 0.33 -6.58 10.55
CA ALA A 16 0.06 -5.37 9.77
C ALA A 16 -1.28 -4.72 10.17
N PRO A 17 -1.29 -3.44 10.57
CA PRO A 17 -2.53 -2.74 10.86
C PRO A 17 -3.42 -2.63 9.61
N GLU A 18 -4.63 -3.18 9.66
CA GLU A 18 -5.55 -3.25 8.50
C GLU A 18 -6.05 -1.89 8.02
N PHE A 19 -6.37 -1.79 6.72
CA PHE A 19 -6.94 -0.57 6.15
C PHE A 19 -8.33 -0.25 6.72
N PRO A 20 -8.61 1.00 7.10
CA PRO A 20 -9.96 1.42 7.50
C PRO A 20 -10.99 1.18 6.40
N ALA A 21 -12.21 0.82 6.82
CA ALA A 21 -13.33 0.68 5.90
C ALA A 21 -13.75 2.05 5.34
N GLY A 22 -14.29 2.06 4.11
CA GLY A 22 -14.85 3.25 3.49
C GLY A 22 -13.85 4.17 2.79
N LEU A 23 -12.56 3.81 2.75
CA LEU A 23 -11.57 4.51 1.93
C LEU A 23 -11.81 4.26 0.44
N THR A 24 -11.54 5.27 -0.39
CA THR A 24 -11.58 5.15 -1.84
C THR A 24 -10.32 4.46 -2.35
N TRP A 25 -10.51 3.48 -3.23
CA TRP A 25 -9.44 2.72 -3.88
C TRP A 25 -9.43 2.97 -5.39
N PHE A 26 -8.23 2.97 -5.96
CA PHE A 26 -7.97 3.13 -7.38
C PHE A 26 -7.14 1.95 -7.90
N ASN A 27 -7.23 1.69 -9.21
CA ASN A 27 -6.55 0.59 -9.91
C ASN A 27 -6.90 -0.82 -9.42
N VAL A 28 -7.99 -0.97 -8.64
CA VAL A 28 -8.54 -2.25 -8.19
C VAL A 28 -10.06 -2.23 -8.27
N SER A 29 -10.67 -3.39 -8.45
CA SER A 29 -12.14 -3.53 -8.49
C SER A 29 -12.79 -3.55 -7.10
N GLU A 30 -12.01 -3.84 -6.07
CA GLU A 30 -12.47 -3.89 -4.68
C GLU A 30 -11.33 -3.50 -3.72
N PRO A 31 -11.66 -3.01 -2.50
CA PRO A 31 -10.66 -2.76 -1.46
C PRO A 31 -9.79 -3.99 -1.16
N LEU A 32 -8.49 -3.75 -0.99
CA LEU A 32 -7.54 -4.76 -0.58
C LEU A 32 -7.53 -4.90 0.96
N SER A 33 -7.10 -6.08 1.41
CA SER A 33 -6.86 -6.38 2.82
C SER A 33 -5.65 -7.29 2.96
N PHE A 34 -4.96 -7.26 4.09
CA PHE A 34 -3.78 -8.11 4.29
C PHE A 34 -4.14 -9.60 4.30
N ALA A 35 -5.36 -9.93 4.74
CA ALA A 35 -5.88 -11.29 4.65
C ALA A 35 -5.97 -11.81 3.19
N LYS A 36 -6.38 -10.96 2.23
CA LYS A 36 -6.44 -11.31 0.80
C LYS A 36 -5.05 -11.39 0.15
N LEU A 37 -4.06 -10.76 0.76
CA LEU A 37 -2.69 -10.66 0.25
C LEU A 37 -1.71 -11.65 0.89
N ARG A 38 -2.18 -12.51 1.80
CA ARG A 38 -1.34 -13.56 2.41
C ARG A 38 -0.62 -14.40 1.35
N GLY A 39 0.64 -14.71 1.62
CA GLY A 39 1.54 -15.38 0.68
C GLY A 39 2.30 -14.42 -0.24
N LYS A 40 1.99 -13.13 -0.24
CA LYS A 40 2.71 -12.07 -0.97
C LYS A 40 3.43 -11.15 -0.01
N ILE A 41 4.61 -10.69 -0.41
CA ILE A 41 5.24 -9.53 0.22
C ILE A 41 4.43 -8.30 -0.19
N VAL A 42 4.13 -7.41 0.74
CA VAL A 42 3.43 -6.15 0.46
C VAL A 42 4.36 -4.98 0.74
N LEU A 43 4.48 -4.05 -0.21
CA LEU A 43 5.21 -2.80 -0.05
C LEU A 43 4.22 -1.63 -0.07
N LEU A 44 4.08 -0.95 1.06
CA LEU A 44 3.31 0.28 1.16
C LEU A 44 4.22 1.46 0.77
N ASP A 45 3.79 2.27 -0.19
CA ASP A 45 4.41 3.55 -0.54
C ASP A 45 3.53 4.68 -0.03
N PHE A 46 3.96 5.40 1.01
CA PHE A 46 3.26 6.57 1.52
C PHE A 46 3.70 7.81 0.74
N TRP A 47 2.77 8.37 -0.05
CA TRP A 47 3.09 9.42 -1.01
C TRP A 47 2.03 10.53 -1.03
N THR A 48 2.39 11.62 -1.70
CA THR A 48 1.48 12.74 -1.99
C THR A 48 1.85 13.38 -3.32
N GLN A 49 0.90 13.97 -4.03
CA GLN A 49 1.11 14.46 -5.40
C GLN A 49 2.14 15.60 -5.48
N GLY A 50 2.18 16.51 -4.50
CA GLY A 50 3.08 17.68 -4.48
C GLY A 50 4.52 17.39 -4.08
N CYS A 51 4.91 16.12 -3.94
CA CYS A 51 6.20 15.71 -3.37
C CYS A 51 7.18 15.23 -4.45
N ILE A 52 8.23 16.02 -4.74
CA ILE A 52 9.27 15.64 -5.72
C ILE A 52 10.02 14.37 -5.32
N ASN A 53 10.30 14.19 -4.02
CA ASN A 53 10.97 12.99 -3.52
C ASN A 53 10.14 11.73 -3.76
N CYS A 54 8.82 11.84 -3.71
CA CYS A 54 7.89 10.75 -3.98
C CYS A 54 7.82 10.41 -5.47
N GLN A 55 8.06 11.40 -6.35
CA GLN A 55 8.13 11.17 -7.79
C GLN A 55 9.43 10.44 -8.17
N HIS A 56 10.55 10.74 -7.49
CA HIS A 56 11.83 10.12 -7.78
C HIS A 56 11.88 8.61 -7.52
N ILE A 57 11.06 8.08 -6.60
CA ILE A 57 11.04 6.64 -6.31
C ILE A 57 10.15 5.83 -7.26
N ILE A 58 9.33 6.48 -8.10
CA ILE A 58 8.39 5.77 -8.99
C ILE A 58 9.11 4.76 -9.90
N PRO A 59 10.23 5.10 -10.58
CA PRO A 59 10.93 4.12 -11.41
C PRO A 59 11.46 2.92 -10.63
N ASP A 60 11.85 3.11 -9.36
CA ASP A 60 12.30 2.02 -8.49
C ASP A 60 11.13 1.11 -8.12
N LEU A 61 9.95 1.68 -7.83
CA LEU A 61 8.73 0.91 -7.57
C LEU A 61 8.33 0.10 -8.81
N GLU A 62 8.31 0.73 -10.00
CA GLU A 62 7.99 0.04 -11.25
C GLU A 62 8.93 -1.14 -11.52
N ARG A 63 10.24 -0.95 -11.32
CA ARG A 63 11.22 -2.02 -11.47
C ARG A 63 10.95 -3.17 -10.49
N LEU A 64 10.63 -2.87 -9.23
CA LEU A 64 10.32 -3.89 -8.22
C LEU A 64 9.03 -4.66 -8.56
N GLU A 65 8.00 -3.95 -9.02
CA GLU A 65 6.74 -4.56 -9.49
C GLU A 65 6.99 -5.51 -10.66
N GLU A 66 7.85 -5.14 -11.62
CA GLU A 66 8.21 -5.98 -12.75
C GLU A 66 9.07 -7.19 -12.35
N GLU A 67 10.10 -6.98 -11.52
CA GLU A 67 11.05 -8.01 -11.10
C GLU A 67 10.40 -9.07 -10.19
N PHE A 68 9.43 -8.66 -9.36
CA PHE A 68 8.81 -9.50 -8.34
C PHE A 68 7.30 -9.68 -8.54
N ALA A 69 6.78 -9.54 -9.76
CA ALA A 69 5.34 -9.56 -10.08
C ALA A 69 4.55 -10.74 -9.46
N ASP A 70 5.18 -11.91 -9.33
CA ASP A 70 4.55 -13.11 -8.75
C ASP A 70 4.59 -13.16 -7.22
N SER A 71 5.28 -12.26 -6.55
CA SER A 71 5.56 -12.35 -5.11
C SER A 71 5.41 -11.04 -4.33
N LEU A 72 5.45 -9.89 -5.01
CA LEU A 72 5.35 -8.56 -4.45
C LEU A 72 4.05 -7.88 -4.90
N VAL A 73 3.40 -7.19 -3.97
CA VAL A 73 2.31 -6.25 -4.27
C VAL A 73 2.70 -4.88 -3.72
N VAL A 74 2.82 -3.89 -4.60
CA VAL A 74 2.99 -2.49 -4.20
C VAL A 74 1.60 -1.86 -4.00
N ILE A 75 1.42 -1.11 -2.92
CA ILE A 75 0.20 -0.35 -2.65
C ILE A 75 0.60 1.09 -2.33
N GLY A 76 0.12 2.04 -3.13
CA GLY A 76 0.28 3.46 -2.85
C GLY A 76 -0.73 3.92 -1.80
N VAL A 77 -0.26 4.40 -0.65
CA VAL A 77 -1.07 5.09 0.35
C VAL A 77 -0.94 6.59 0.10
N HIS A 78 -1.93 7.16 -0.57
CA HIS A 78 -1.95 8.60 -0.84
C HIS A 78 -2.47 9.35 0.39
N THR A 79 -1.64 10.22 0.96
CA THR A 79 -2.03 11.10 2.07
C THR A 79 -1.78 12.55 1.64
N GLY A 80 -2.85 13.30 1.37
CA GLY A 80 -2.76 14.66 0.81
C GLY A 80 -2.18 15.67 1.81
N LYS A 81 -1.10 16.37 1.43
CA LYS A 81 -0.47 17.41 2.27
C LYS A 81 -1.37 18.63 2.42
N TYR A 82 -2.11 18.97 1.38
CA TYR A 82 -3.10 20.05 1.36
C TYR A 82 -4.51 19.51 1.10
N SER A 83 -5.53 20.26 1.53
CA SER A 83 -6.95 19.89 1.39
C SER A 83 -7.37 19.61 -0.05
N GLU A 84 -6.76 20.28 -1.01
CA GLU A 84 -7.01 20.12 -2.44
C GLU A 84 -6.56 18.74 -2.93
N GLU A 85 -5.50 18.20 -2.34
CA GLU A 85 -4.90 16.91 -2.71
C GLU A 85 -5.71 15.74 -2.15
N GLN A 86 -6.50 15.96 -1.09
CA GLN A 86 -7.29 14.92 -0.42
C GLN A 86 -8.50 14.44 -1.25
N LYS A 87 -8.90 15.20 -2.27
CA LYS A 87 -10.07 14.87 -3.10
C LYS A 87 -9.75 13.69 -4.02
N ASP A 88 -10.66 12.72 -4.10
CA ASP A 88 -10.53 11.56 -4.99
C ASP A 88 -10.23 11.93 -6.44
N SER A 89 -10.79 13.05 -6.93
CA SER A 89 -10.50 13.56 -8.28
C SER A 89 -9.05 13.99 -8.45
N ALA A 90 -8.46 14.64 -7.44
CA ALA A 90 -7.07 15.07 -7.47
C ALA A 90 -6.13 13.85 -7.43
N VAL A 91 -6.46 12.84 -6.60
CA VAL A 91 -5.73 11.57 -6.56
C VAL A 91 -5.77 10.86 -7.91
N ALA A 92 -6.95 10.77 -8.53
CA ALA A 92 -7.09 10.16 -9.86
C ALA A 92 -6.27 10.91 -10.95
N GLU A 93 -6.27 12.24 -10.93
CA GLU A 93 -5.45 13.06 -11.82
C GLU A 93 -3.95 12.81 -11.60
N ALA A 94 -3.50 12.72 -10.35
CA ALA A 94 -2.12 12.43 -10.01
C ALA A 94 -1.70 11.03 -10.45
N ILE A 95 -2.55 10.02 -10.22
CA ILE A 95 -2.32 8.64 -10.70
C ILE A 95 -2.13 8.64 -12.21
N ALA A 96 -3.00 9.31 -12.96
CA ALA A 96 -2.90 9.39 -14.42
C ALA A 96 -1.64 10.14 -14.87
N ARG A 97 -1.33 11.29 -14.24
CA ARG A 97 -0.16 12.13 -14.58
C ARG A 97 1.15 11.40 -14.37
N TYR A 98 1.28 10.67 -13.26
CA TYR A 98 2.51 9.95 -12.90
C TYR A 98 2.48 8.48 -13.32
N GLN A 99 1.46 8.08 -14.07
CA GLN A 99 1.29 6.73 -14.62
C GLN A 99 1.39 5.61 -13.58
N ARG A 100 0.95 5.86 -12.34
CA ARG A 100 0.98 4.85 -11.26
C ARG A 100 0.01 3.72 -11.58
N LYS A 101 0.52 2.49 -11.72
CA LYS A 101 -0.26 1.31 -12.12
C LYS A 101 -0.69 0.46 -10.93
N HIS A 102 0.10 0.41 -9.86
CA HIS A 102 -0.26 -0.32 -8.64
C HIS A 102 -1.60 0.17 -8.04
N PRO A 103 -2.25 -0.67 -7.22
CA PRO A 103 -3.32 -0.26 -6.32
C PRO A 103 -2.96 1.00 -5.54
N VAL A 104 -3.93 1.92 -5.42
CA VAL A 104 -3.79 3.12 -4.58
C VAL A 104 -5.00 3.25 -3.67
N VAL A 105 -4.77 3.59 -2.41
CA VAL A 105 -5.82 3.98 -1.45
C VAL A 105 -5.64 5.45 -1.09
N ASN A 106 -6.75 6.21 -1.06
CA ASN A 106 -6.74 7.58 -0.58
C ASN A 106 -7.00 7.61 0.93
N ASP A 107 -6.05 8.15 1.70
CA ASP A 107 -6.10 8.38 3.14
C ASP A 107 -6.18 9.90 3.41
N PRO A 108 -7.35 10.53 3.16
CA PRO A 108 -7.50 11.98 3.24
C PRO A 108 -7.36 12.51 4.68
N ASP A 109 -7.74 11.69 5.66
CA ASP A 109 -7.81 12.05 7.08
C ASP A 109 -6.60 11.59 7.89
N TYR A 110 -5.53 11.14 7.23
CA TYR A 110 -4.28 10.66 7.83
C TYR A 110 -4.51 9.49 8.82
N VAL A 111 -5.54 8.68 8.62
CA VAL A 111 -5.86 7.56 9.50
C VAL A 111 -4.83 6.46 9.31
N VAL A 112 -4.59 6.03 8.08
CA VAL A 112 -3.58 5.03 7.73
C VAL A 112 -2.19 5.55 8.09
N TRP A 113 -1.90 6.81 7.70
CA TRP A 113 -0.64 7.48 8.04
C TRP A 113 -0.28 7.39 9.52
N ARG A 114 -1.23 7.75 10.41
CA ARG A 114 -1.01 7.70 11.86
C ARG A 114 -0.93 6.28 12.40
N GLN A 115 -1.77 5.39 11.89
CA GLN A 115 -1.83 3.98 12.29
C GLN A 115 -0.50 3.27 12.02
N TRP A 116 0.19 3.62 10.93
CA TRP A 116 1.51 3.11 10.56
C TRP A 116 2.69 3.92 11.12
N GLY A 117 2.43 4.96 11.93
CA GLY A 117 3.48 5.76 12.55
C GLY A 117 4.33 6.57 11.56
N VAL A 118 3.81 6.87 10.38
CA VAL A 118 4.55 7.57 9.32
C VAL A 118 4.78 9.03 9.71
N GLN A 119 5.95 9.58 9.36
CA GLN A 119 6.33 10.96 9.71
C GLN A 119 6.90 11.77 8.54
N ALA A 120 7.14 11.13 7.38
CA ALA A 120 7.73 11.80 6.23
C ALA A 120 7.24 11.21 4.92
N TRP A 121 7.22 12.05 3.89
CA TRP A 121 7.01 11.64 2.50
C TRP A 121 8.36 11.63 1.73
N PRO A 122 8.65 10.59 0.93
CA PRO A 122 8.00 9.28 0.97
C PRO A 122 8.42 8.49 2.22
N THR A 123 7.60 7.53 2.61
CA THR A 123 7.99 6.44 3.52
C THR A 123 7.56 5.13 2.86
N VAL A 124 8.43 4.13 2.88
CA VAL A 124 8.08 2.78 2.43
C VAL A 124 8.04 1.82 3.62
N VAL A 125 7.06 0.92 3.61
CA VAL A 125 6.93 -0.14 4.63
C VAL A 125 6.84 -1.48 3.93
N LEU A 126 7.67 -2.44 4.35
CA LEU A 126 7.68 -3.80 3.82
C LEU A 126 7.02 -4.75 4.81
N ILE A 127 6.09 -5.55 4.32
CA ILE A 127 5.28 -6.49 5.09
C ILE A 127 5.53 -7.90 4.55
N ASP A 128 5.76 -8.84 5.47
CA ASP A 128 6.06 -10.22 5.11
C ASP A 128 4.79 -10.99 4.66
N PRO A 129 4.92 -12.17 4.02
CA PRO A 129 3.79 -12.94 3.51
C PRO A 129 2.70 -13.34 4.50
N ARG A 130 2.94 -13.22 5.82
CA ARG A 130 1.97 -13.54 6.88
C ARG A 130 1.07 -12.36 7.22
N GLY A 131 1.46 -11.14 6.84
CA GLY A 131 0.78 -9.88 7.16
C GLY A 131 1.21 -9.30 8.49
#